data_AF-A0A2V9L676-F1
#
_entry.id   AF-A0A2V9L676-F1
#
_cell.length_a   1.000
_cell.length_b   1.000
_cell.length_c   1.000
_cell.angle_alpha   90.00
_cell.angle_beta   90.00
_cell.angle_gamma   90.00
#
_symmetry.space_group_name_H-M   'P 1'
#
loop_
_entity.id
_entity.type
_entity.pdbx_description
1 polymer ?
#
loop_
_entity_poly.entity_id
_entity_poly.type
_entity_poly.pdbx_seq_one_letter_code
_entity_poly.pdbx_strand_id
1 'polypeptide(L)'
;MRKSLLLLLSFLGLFDSLYLLWVYTSPSRPMVCIGSGCDVVRASPFAHFWGVPVPAFGVAMYGLLALLVFAQPLSPTRLARGMQFALFAMSGLGFLSSIFLTCIEALVLHAWCAWCVVSALAVSFIFLLATLEAAWPGPPASPLALLRAVRTNLALSAVAVIIGVPAFFWLSRHGEPSPLEQASHQLLDQRLVRPDSHMTGNPEAGVTVVEFGDFECPACGTEQPTVRELRQKYGDRIRFVFRQFPLISIHPQAEKAAEASECAAEQGKFWEAVDKLYAEQNDLSEPALLRDAADLGLDLNRFSGCLKSGAMAARVHRDMEDARALHVDRTPTFFVDDRAMAGPVPLDQFTQVIDLELRSRGPLAQTRRRETARLDAQGATPGQPQASGASEPGTDPSAASGSTGLPGLSADSSFSQFQIPGSGCSEEEAKKRQPALISTGEARQLFHNGSSALFVDVRPPQDFRSRRIRGAVNMPADEMPRRWSALPKDRTIVFYESGRSAGDVCAAGRGAGRILLEHGFSPEQVKVYQDGLAGWEKAGLPLAR
;
A
#
# COMPACT_ATOMS: atom_id res chain seq x y z
N MET A 1 -44.33 2.67 -9.94
CA MET A 1 -42.99 3.28 -9.80
C MET A 1 -42.17 2.61 -8.71
N ARG A 2 -42.65 2.50 -7.46
CA ARG A 2 -41.91 1.86 -6.34
C ARG A 2 -41.36 0.47 -6.65
N LYS A 3 -42.18 -0.44 -7.19
CA LYS A 3 -41.74 -1.81 -7.55
C LYS A 3 -40.67 -1.86 -8.64
N SER A 4 -40.75 -0.98 -9.64
CA SER A 4 -39.74 -0.87 -10.69
C SER A 4 -38.40 -0.37 -10.15
N LEU A 5 -38.44 0.57 -9.20
CA LEU A 5 -37.25 1.08 -8.52
C LEU A 5 -36.63 0.02 -7.60
N LEU A 6 -37.45 -0.73 -6.86
CA LEU A 6 -37.00 -1.89 -6.07
C LEU A 6 -36.24 -2.91 -6.95
N LEU A 7 -36.77 -3.21 -8.14
CA LEU A 7 -36.13 -4.13 -9.07
C LEU A 7 -34.80 -3.59 -9.60
N LEU A 8 -34.75 -2.32 -9.99
CA LEU A 8 -33.53 -1.65 -10.45
C LEU A 8 -32.42 -1.64 -9.39
N LEU A 9 -32.77 -1.26 -8.15
CA LEU A 9 -31.81 -1.27 -7.04
C LEU A 9 -31.34 -2.69 -6.70
N SER A 10 -32.22 -3.69 -6.82
CA SER A 10 -31.83 -5.10 -6.64
C SER A 10 -30.85 -5.55 -7.71
N PHE A 11 -31.02 -5.13 -8.97
CA PHE A 11 -30.05 -5.42 -10.03
C PHE A 11 -28.72 -4.68 -9.85
N LEU A 12 -28.75 -3.43 -9.37
CA LEU A 12 -27.54 -2.68 -9.04
C LEU A 12 -26.73 -3.39 -7.94
N GLY A 13 -27.39 -3.77 -6.83
CA GLY A 13 -26.75 -4.51 -5.75
C GLY A 13 -26.26 -5.90 -6.17
N LEU A 14 -27.01 -6.59 -7.03
CA LEU A 14 -26.58 -7.87 -7.60
C LEU A 14 -25.34 -7.71 -8.49
N PHE A 15 -25.30 -6.70 -9.34
CA PHE A 15 -24.15 -6.39 -10.18
C PHE A 15 -22.91 -6.08 -9.35
N ASP A 16 -23.05 -5.20 -8.36
CA ASP A 16 -22.02 -4.84 -7.39
C ASP A 16 -21.47 -6.09 -6.67
N SER A 17 -22.36 -6.91 -6.11
CA SER A 17 -21.97 -8.13 -5.39
C SER A 17 -21.31 -9.17 -6.29
N LEU A 18 -21.77 -9.33 -7.55
CA LEU A 18 -21.17 -10.23 -8.54
C LEU A 18 -19.78 -9.74 -8.94
N TYR A 19 -19.60 -8.44 -9.15
CA TYR A 19 -18.30 -7.86 -9.47
C TYR A 19 -17.32 -8.03 -8.31
N LEU A 20 -17.74 -7.72 -7.09
CA LEU A 20 -16.93 -7.93 -5.89
C LEU A 20 -16.58 -9.40 -5.70
N LEU A 21 -17.53 -10.32 -5.89
CA LEU A 21 -17.28 -11.77 -5.79
C LEU A 21 -16.29 -12.24 -6.86
N TRP A 22 -16.40 -11.74 -8.09
CA TRP A 22 -15.46 -12.03 -9.17
C TRP A 22 -14.05 -11.55 -8.85
N VAL A 23 -13.92 -10.30 -8.40
CA VAL A 23 -12.65 -9.70 -7.96
C VAL A 23 -12.05 -10.47 -6.79
N TYR A 24 -12.89 -10.97 -5.88
CA TYR A 24 -12.46 -11.77 -4.74
C TYR A 24 -11.91 -13.15 -5.14
N THR A 25 -12.53 -13.76 -6.13
CA THR A 25 -12.18 -15.11 -6.64
C THR A 25 -11.14 -15.08 -7.76
N SER A 26 -10.75 -13.88 -8.23
CA SER A 26 -9.77 -13.68 -9.30
C SER A 26 -8.49 -13.00 -8.75
N PRO A 27 -7.53 -13.77 -8.21
CA PRO A 27 -6.40 -13.25 -7.42
C PRO A 27 -5.35 -12.44 -8.22
N SER A 28 -5.52 -12.25 -9.53
CA SER A 28 -4.56 -11.56 -10.41
C SER A 28 -5.08 -10.26 -11.02
N ARG A 29 -6.24 -9.74 -10.58
CA ARG A 29 -6.83 -8.53 -11.18
C ARG A 29 -7.07 -7.42 -10.16
N PRO A 30 -6.50 -6.22 -10.36
CA PRO A 30 -6.78 -5.08 -9.50
C PRO A 30 -8.24 -4.65 -9.68
N MET A 31 -8.87 -4.27 -8.58
CA MET A 31 -10.25 -3.78 -8.60
C MET A 31 -10.28 -2.30 -8.98
N VAL A 32 -11.34 -1.86 -9.65
CA VAL A 32 -11.51 -0.44 -9.99
C VAL A 32 -11.94 0.30 -8.73
N CYS A 33 -11.04 1.06 -8.11
CA CYS A 33 -11.31 1.87 -6.93
C CYS A 33 -11.46 3.35 -7.29
N ILE A 34 -12.53 3.99 -6.82
CA ILE A 34 -12.62 5.45 -6.79
C ILE A 34 -12.09 5.88 -5.41
N GLY A 35 -10.77 6.06 -5.29
CA GLY A 35 -10.10 6.42 -4.03
C GLY A 35 -9.33 5.26 -3.38
N SER A 36 -8.84 5.48 -2.16
CA SER A 36 -8.06 4.50 -1.37
C SER A 36 -8.91 3.84 -0.28
N GLY A 37 -8.78 2.52 -0.07
CA GLY A 37 -9.33 1.82 1.09
C GLY A 37 -10.09 0.52 0.81
N CYS A 38 -10.58 0.31 -0.41
CA CYS A 38 -11.28 -0.93 -0.77
C CYS A 38 -10.42 -2.19 -0.56
N ASP A 39 -9.11 -2.07 -0.79
CA ASP A 39 -8.16 -3.17 -0.62
C ASP A 39 -8.01 -3.59 0.83
N VAL A 40 -8.00 -2.63 1.76
CA VAL A 40 -7.95 -2.83 3.21
C VAL A 40 -9.25 -3.49 3.69
N VAL A 41 -10.40 -3.00 3.23
CA VAL A 41 -11.70 -3.59 3.57
C VAL A 41 -11.79 -5.03 3.10
N ARG A 42 -11.38 -5.31 1.85
CA ARG A 42 -11.35 -6.67 1.28
C ARG A 42 -10.36 -7.60 1.98
N ALA A 43 -9.26 -7.07 2.51
CA ALA A 43 -8.28 -7.80 3.31
C ALA A 43 -8.83 -8.33 4.62
N SER A 44 -9.77 -7.56 5.16
CA SER A 44 -10.05 -7.61 6.58
C SER A 44 -10.67 -8.96 6.95
N PRO A 45 -10.52 -9.42 8.20
CA PRO A 45 -11.23 -10.60 8.69
C PRO A 45 -12.75 -10.49 8.48
N PHE A 46 -13.28 -9.26 8.46
CA PHE A 46 -14.70 -8.97 8.26
C PHE A 46 -15.18 -9.16 6.82
N ALA A 47 -14.28 -9.31 5.84
CA ALA A 47 -14.63 -9.63 4.46
C ALA A 47 -15.06 -11.10 4.28
N HIS A 48 -14.84 -11.95 5.29
CA HIS A 48 -15.32 -13.32 5.32
C HIS A 48 -16.26 -13.54 6.52
N PHE A 49 -17.32 -14.28 6.27
CA PHE A 49 -18.17 -14.81 7.33
C PHE A 49 -18.24 -16.32 7.18
N TRP A 50 -17.72 -17.05 8.17
CA TRP A 50 -17.69 -18.53 8.18
C TRP A 50 -16.96 -19.12 6.95
N GLY A 51 -15.87 -18.49 6.53
CA GLY A 51 -15.09 -18.90 5.34
C GLY A 51 -15.76 -18.57 4.00
N VAL A 52 -16.93 -17.93 4.01
CA VAL A 52 -17.62 -17.48 2.80
C VAL A 52 -17.41 -15.97 2.65
N PRO A 53 -16.99 -15.46 1.48
CA PRO A 53 -16.80 -14.02 1.29
C PRO A 53 -18.14 -13.29 1.38
N VAL A 54 -18.16 -12.15 2.09
CA VAL A 54 -19.33 -11.25 2.22
C VAL A 54 -20.06 -10.99 0.89
N PRO A 55 -19.39 -10.70 -0.25
CA PRO A 55 -20.10 -10.48 -1.51
C PRO A 55 -20.92 -11.69 -1.99
N ALA A 56 -20.60 -12.93 -1.59
CA ALA A 56 -21.43 -14.10 -1.92
C ALA A 56 -22.81 -14.03 -1.23
N PHE A 57 -22.85 -13.55 0.02
CA PHE A 57 -24.12 -13.27 0.70
C PHE A 57 -24.89 -12.15 0.01
N GLY A 58 -24.18 -11.12 -0.49
CA GLY A 58 -24.76 -10.06 -1.32
C GLY A 58 -25.42 -10.60 -2.59
N VAL A 59 -24.72 -11.46 -3.35
CA VAL A 59 -25.27 -12.12 -4.55
C VAL A 59 -26.55 -12.89 -4.22
N ALA A 60 -26.53 -13.70 -3.15
CA ALA A 60 -27.69 -14.47 -2.73
C ALA A 60 -28.86 -13.56 -2.33
N MET A 61 -28.60 -12.53 -1.52
CA MET A 61 -29.62 -11.61 -1.03
C MET A 61 -30.23 -10.79 -2.17
N TYR A 62 -29.42 -10.08 -2.97
CA TYR A 62 -29.93 -9.23 -4.06
C TYR A 62 -30.57 -10.05 -5.18
N GLY A 63 -30.05 -11.25 -5.47
CA GLY A 63 -30.68 -12.19 -6.40
C GLY A 63 -32.07 -12.61 -5.94
N LEU A 64 -32.21 -12.94 -4.65
CA LEU A 64 -33.51 -13.30 -4.08
C LEU A 64 -34.47 -12.10 -4.02
N LEU A 65 -34.00 -10.89 -3.69
CA LEU A 65 -34.82 -9.67 -3.74
C LEU A 65 -35.33 -9.39 -5.16
N ALA A 66 -34.47 -9.47 -6.18
CA ALA A 66 -34.85 -9.31 -7.58
C ALA A 66 -35.91 -10.35 -8.00
N LEU A 67 -35.71 -11.62 -7.61
CA LEU A 67 -36.65 -12.70 -7.89
C LEU A 67 -38.01 -12.47 -7.23
N LEU A 68 -38.03 -12.06 -5.95
CA LEU A 68 -39.27 -11.78 -5.22
C LEU A 68 -40.05 -10.64 -5.88
N VAL A 69 -39.39 -9.53 -6.24
CA VAL A 69 -40.04 -8.39 -6.92
C VAL A 69 -40.60 -8.80 -8.29
N PHE A 70 -39.84 -9.62 -9.04
CA PHE A 70 -40.23 -10.07 -10.37
C PHE A 70 -41.42 -11.02 -10.34
N ALA A 71 -41.42 -11.99 -9.41
CA ALA A 71 -42.44 -13.03 -9.32
C ALA A 71 -43.72 -12.56 -8.61
N GLN A 72 -43.66 -11.51 -7.78
CA GLN A 72 -44.83 -10.99 -7.05
C GLN A 72 -46.07 -10.71 -7.92
N PRO A 73 -45.99 -10.05 -9.10
CA PRO A 73 -47.15 -9.85 -9.97
C PRO A 73 -47.66 -11.13 -10.65
N LEU A 74 -46.90 -12.23 -10.65
CA LEU A 74 -47.31 -13.52 -11.20
C LEU A 74 -47.95 -14.44 -10.16
N SER A 75 -47.82 -14.08 -8.87
CA SER A 75 -48.20 -14.92 -7.75
C SER A 75 -49.65 -14.69 -7.28
N PRO A 76 -50.34 -15.74 -6.79
CA PRO A 76 -51.63 -15.60 -6.13
C PRO A 76 -51.58 -14.63 -4.95
N THR A 77 -52.70 -13.97 -4.62
CA THR A 77 -52.76 -12.89 -3.62
C THR A 77 -52.25 -13.27 -2.21
N ARG A 78 -52.41 -14.53 -1.80
CA ARG A 78 -51.84 -15.04 -0.54
C ARG A 78 -50.32 -15.12 -0.59
N LEU A 79 -49.79 -15.71 -1.66
CA LEU A 79 -48.34 -15.84 -1.88
C LEU A 79 -47.69 -14.47 -2.08
N ALA A 80 -48.30 -13.58 -2.86
CA ALA A 80 -47.80 -12.23 -3.09
C ALA A 80 -47.68 -11.39 -1.80
N ARG A 81 -48.56 -11.63 -0.81
CA ARG A 81 -48.46 -11.03 0.53
C ARG A 81 -47.28 -11.60 1.33
N GLY A 82 -47.10 -12.92 1.30
CA GLY A 82 -45.94 -13.58 1.92
C GLY A 82 -44.62 -13.10 1.31
N MET A 83 -44.55 -12.97 -0.01
CA MET A 83 -43.39 -12.44 -0.74
C MET A 83 -43.07 -10.99 -0.36
N GLN A 84 -44.11 -10.16 -0.14
CA GLN A 84 -43.91 -8.78 0.31
C GLN A 84 -43.32 -8.73 1.72
N PHE A 85 -43.80 -9.58 2.63
CA PHE A 85 -43.23 -9.71 3.97
C PHE A 85 -41.78 -10.20 3.93
N ALA A 86 -41.49 -11.22 3.11
CA ALA A 86 -40.13 -11.72 2.92
C ALA A 86 -39.19 -10.62 2.39
N LEU A 87 -39.63 -9.85 1.40
CA LEU A 87 -38.87 -8.71 0.86
C LEU A 87 -38.56 -7.67 1.94
N PHE A 88 -39.55 -7.31 2.77
CA PHE A 88 -39.35 -6.39 3.88
C PHE A 88 -38.36 -6.94 4.92
N ALA A 89 -38.54 -8.19 5.35
CA ALA A 89 -37.69 -8.82 6.37
C ALA A 89 -36.23 -8.95 5.88
N MET A 90 -36.04 -9.39 4.64
CA MET A 90 -34.72 -9.56 4.04
C MET A 90 -34.00 -8.24 3.82
N SER A 91 -34.68 -7.22 3.29
CA SER A 91 -34.10 -5.89 3.11
C SER A 91 -33.76 -5.22 4.44
N GLY A 92 -34.57 -5.46 5.49
CA GLY A 92 -34.26 -5.02 6.85
C GLY A 92 -33.01 -5.69 7.42
N LEU A 93 -32.87 -7.01 7.24
CA LEU A 93 -31.66 -7.72 7.65
C LEU A 93 -30.42 -7.19 6.90
N GLY A 94 -30.52 -7.03 5.57
CA GLY A 94 -29.44 -6.47 4.76
C GLY A 94 -29.05 -5.04 5.17
N PHE A 95 -30.03 -4.20 5.50
CA PHE A 95 -29.80 -2.84 5.99
C PHE A 95 -29.04 -2.83 7.32
N LEU A 96 -29.45 -3.66 8.29
CA LEU A 96 -28.76 -3.77 9.57
C LEU A 96 -27.34 -4.32 9.41
N SER A 97 -27.16 -5.34 8.57
CA SER A 97 -25.83 -5.87 8.22
C SER A 97 -24.97 -4.80 7.57
N SER A 98 -25.53 -3.98 6.68
CA SER A 98 -24.79 -2.90 6.03
C SER A 98 -24.37 -1.81 7.02
N ILE A 99 -25.23 -1.41 7.96
CA ILE A 99 -24.85 -0.48 9.03
C ILE A 99 -23.69 -1.04 9.83
N PHE A 100 -23.77 -2.32 10.21
CA PHE A 100 -22.71 -2.98 10.96
C PHE A 100 -21.37 -2.96 10.19
N LEU A 101 -21.37 -3.35 8.92
CA LEU A 101 -20.16 -3.36 8.10
C LEU A 101 -19.61 -1.94 7.87
N THR A 102 -20.46 -0.94 7.62
CA THR A 102 -20.03 0.46 7.48
C THR A 102 -19.46 1.02 8.79
N CYS A 103 -19.99 0.61 9.95
CA CYS A 103 -19.39 0.98 11.24
C CYS A 103 -17.98 0.38 11.41
N ILE A 104 -17.76 -0.86 10.97
CA ILE A 104 -16.43 -1.48 10.97
C ILE A 104 -15.48 -0.72 10.04
N GLU A 105 -15.91 -0.37 8.83
CA GLU A 105 -15.12 0.45 7.88
C GLU A 105 -14.69 1.78 8.50
N ALA A 106 -15.63 2.50 9.14
CA ALA A 106 -15.39 3.82 9.68
C ALA A 106 -14.59 3.83 11.00
N LEU A 107 -14.87 2.90 11.91
CA LEU A 107 -14.38 2.95 13.30
C LEU A 107 -13.22 1.98 13.58
N VAL A 108 -13.17 0.85 12.86
CA VAL A 108 -12.15 -0.18 13.08
C VAL A 108 -11.07 -0.06 12.01
N LEU A 109 -11.47 -0.11 10.75
CA LEU A 109 -10.54 -0.14 9.62
C LEU A 109 -10.02 1.24 9.21
N HIS A 110 -10.74 2.31 9.56
CA HIS A 110 -10.43 3.68 9.13
C HIS A 110 -10.21 3.79 7.61
N ALA A 111 -10.90 2.95 6.83
CA ALA A 111 -10.75 2.80 5.39
C ALA A 111 -12.13 2.66 4.74
N TRP A 112 -12.33 3.34 3.60
CA TRP A 112 -13.62 3.40 2.91
C TRP A 112 -13.58 2.62 1.60
N CYS A 113 -14.54 1.72 1.41
CA CYS A 113 -14.72 0.99 0.16
C CYS A 113 -15.89 1.57 -0.65
N ALA A 114 -15.61 2.12 -1.83
CA ALA A 114 -16.64 2.74 -2.67
C ALA A 114 -17.75 1.76 -3.08
N TRP A 115 -17.40 0.50 -3.37
CA TRP A 115 -18.36 -0.55 -3.72
C TRP A 115 -19.24 -0.94 -2.54
N CYS A 116 -18.66 -1.09 -1.34
CA CYS A 116 -19.44 -1.33 -0.12
C CYS A 116 -20.42 -0.18 0.14
N VAL A 117 -19.99 1.07 -0.08
CA VAL A 117 -20.87 2.25 0.04
C VAL A 117 -22.01 2.21 -0.98
N VAL A 118 -21.74 1.84 -2.24
CA VAL A 118 -22.78 1.66 -3.27
C VAL A 118 -23.79 0.60 -2.84
N SER A 119 -23.31 -0.55 -2.34
CA SER A 119 -24.17 -1.60 -1.79
C SER A 119 -25.00 -1.09 -0.60
N ALA A 120 -24.37 -0.37 0.32
CA ALA A 120 -25.01 0.16 1.51
C ALA A 120 -26.16 1.12 1.17
N LEU A 121 -25.92 2.01 0.20
CA LEU A 121 -26.95 2.90 -0.31
C LEU A 121 -28.06 2.10 -0.99
N ALA A 122 -27.72 1.14 -1.85
CA ALA A 122 -28.70 0.33 -2.57
C ALA A 122 -29.65 -0.40 -1.60
N VAL A 123 -29.12 -1.13 -0.61
CA VAL A 123 -29.95 -1.84 0.37
C VAL A 123 -30.75 -0.90 1.28
N SER A 124 -30.19 0.26 1.65
CA SER A 124 -30.91 1.28 2.43
C SER A 124 -32.12 1.83 1.69
N PHE A 125 -31.97 2.15 0.40
CA PHE A 125 -33.08 2.59 -0.44
C PHE A 125 -34.10 1.47 -0.69
N ILE A 126 -33.66 0.22 -0.86
CA ILE A 126 -34.57 -0.93 -0.98
C ILE A 126 -35.40 -1.08 0.29
N PHE A 127 -34.78 -1.04 1.47
CA PHE A 127 -35.48 -1.14 2.75
C PHE A 127 -36.47 0.01 2.93
N LEU A 128 -36.08 1.24 2.61
CA LEU A 128 -36.99 2.39 2.61
C LEU A 128 -38.19 2.16 1.69
N LEU A 129 -37.98 1.72 0.46
CA LEU A 129 -39.10 1.45 -0.47
C LEU A 129 -39.98 0.28 -0.02
N ALA A 130 -39.39 -0.75 0.57
CA ALA A 130 -40.11 -1.89 1.12
C ALA A 130 -41.00 -1.49 2.30
N THR A 131 -40.49 -0.64 3.20
CA THR A 131 -41.24 -0.10 4.33
C THR A 131 -42.42 0.76 3.84
N LEU A 132 -42.19 1.63 2.85
CA LEU A 132 -43.23 2.48 2.25
C LEU A 132 -44.33 1.69 1.57
N GLU A 133 -43.98 0.58 0.90
CA GLU A 133 -44.95 -0.30 0.25
C GLU A 133 -45.74 -1.13 1.27
N ALA A 134 -45.13 -1.51 2.41
CA ALA A 134 -45.81 -2.20 3.50
C ALA A 134 -46.75 -1.26 4.28
N ALA A 135 -46.34 -0.02 4.53
CA ALA A 135 -47.13 0.99 5.23
C ALA A 135 -48.30 1.51 4.38
N TRP A 136 -48.08 1.66 3.07
CA TRP A 136 -49.07 2.17 2.13
C TRP A 136 -49.23 1.25 0.92
N PRO A 137 -49.99 0.15 1.07
CA PRO A 137 -50.26 -0.77 -0.02
C PRO A 137 -51.07 -0.07 -1.12
N GLY A 138 -50.65 -0.25 -2.37
CA GLY A 138 -51.38 0.28 -3.52
C GLY A 138 -52.75 -0.39 -3.70
N PRO A 139 -53.68 0.26 -4.44
CA PRO A 139 -54.97 -0.33 -4.76
C PRO A 139 -54.80 -1.66 -5.52
N PRO A 140 -55.78 -2.59 -5.40
CA PRO A 140 -55.72 -3.88 -6.08
C PRO A 140 -55.51 -3.68 -7.59
N ALA A 141 -54.54 -4.40 -8.15
CA ALA A 141 -54.13 -4.21 -9.54
C ALA A 141 -55.22 -4.73 -10.50
N SER A 142 -55.57 -3.92 -11.50
CA SER A 142 -56.37 -4.37 -12.63
C SER A 142 -55.55 -5.33 -13.52
N PRO A 143 -56.20 -6.20 -14.33
CA PRO A 143 -55.49 -7.13 -15.22
C PRO A 143 -54.50 -6.43 -16.17
N LEU A 144 -54.86 -5.24 -16.66
CA LEU A 144 -53.99 -4.40 -17.49
C LEU A 144 -52.78 -3.85 -16.72
N ALA A 145 -52.95 -3.51 -15.44
CA ALA A 145 -51.84 -3.07 -14.59
C ALA A 145 -50.84 -4.19 -14.31
N LEU A 146 -51.32 -5.43 -14.19
CA LEU A 146 -50.49 -6.63 -14.01
C LEU A 146 -49.64 -6.92 -15.24
N LEU A 147 -50.25 -6.92 -16.44
CA LEU A 147 -49.53 -7.07 -17.72
C LEU A 147 -48.49 -5.97 -17.93
N ARG A 148 -48.82 -4.72 -17.59
CA ARG A 148 -47.88 -3.59 -17.66
C ARG A 148 -46.72 -3.75 -16.66
N ALA A 149 -46.99 -4.26 -15.46
CA ALA A 149 -45.95 -4.54 -14.47
C ALA A 149 -44.99 -5.64 -14.95
N VAL A 150 -45.52 -6.76 -15.48
CA VAL A 150 -44.71 -7.86 -16.02
C VAL A 150 -43.88 -7.39 -17.22
N ARG A 151 -44.47 -6.64 -18.16
CA ARG A 151 -43.75 -6.08 -19.31
C ARG A 151 -42.64 -5.13 -18.88
N THR A 152 -42.91 -4.25 -17.92
CA THR A 152 -41.90 -3.33 -17.37
C THR A 152 -40.78 -4.10 -16.69
N ASN A 153 -41.09 -5.11 -15.88
CA ASN A 153 -40.09 -5.94 -15.20
C ASN A 153 -39.20 -6.68 -16.21
N LEU A 154 -39.80 -7.29 -17.24
CA LEU A 154 -39.04 -7.93 -18.33
C LEU A 154 -38.12 -6.95 -19.06
N ALA A 155 -38.60 -5.75 -19.36
CA ALA A 155 -37.79 -4.72 -20.00
C ALA A 155 -36.61 -4.29 -19.11
N LEU A 156 -36.84 -4.10 -17.80
CA LEU A 156 -35.79 -3.74 -16.86
C LEU A 156 -34.76 -4.85 -16.70
N SER A 157 -35.18 -6.11 -16.61
CA SER A 157 -34.26 -7.26 -16.58
C SER A 157 -33.41 -7.34 -17.85
N ALA A 158 -34.02 -7.14 -19.03
CA ALA A 158 -33.28 -7.14 -20.29
C ALA A 158 -32.25 -6.00 -20.36
N VAL A 159 -32.63 -4.78 -19.95
CA VAL A 159 -31.71 -3.63 -19.88
C VAL A 159 -30.57 -3.88 -18.90
N ALA A 160 -30.86 -4.45 -17.72
CA ALA A 160 -29.84 -4.79 -16.74
C ALA A 160 -28.81 -5.78 -17.28
N VAL A 161 -29.23 -6.77 -18.08
CA VAL A 161 -28.32 -7.71 -18.75
C VAL A 161 -27.53 -7.03 -19.88
N ILE A 162 -28.21 -6.27 -20.75
CA ILE A 162 -27.61 -5.60 -21.91
C ILE A 162 -26.55 -4.58 -21.49
N ILE A 163 -26.75 -3.86 -20.40
CA ILE A 163 -25.79 -2.87 -19.89
C ILE A 163 -24.79 -3.52 -18.92
N GLY A 164 -25.28 -4.37 -18.02
CA GLY A 164 -24.49 -4.98 -16.97
C GLY A 164 -23.42 -5.91 -17.50
N VAL A 165 -23.71 -6.78 -18.47
CA VAL A 165 -22.70 -7.73 -18.99
C VAL A 165 -21.51 -7.01 -19.66
N PRO A 166 -21.72 -6.04 -20.58
CA PRO A 166 -20.61 -5.25 -21.11
C PRO A 166 -19.86 -4.45 -20.05
N ALA A 167 -20.56 -3.83 -19.09
CA ALA A 167 -19.93 -3.07 -18.01
C ALA A 167 -19.06 -3.98 -17.12
N PHE A 168 -19.56 -5.16 -16.76
CA PHE A 168 -18.80 -6.17 -16.01
C PHE A 168 -17.54 -6.60 -16.77
N PHE A 169 -17.67 -6.85 -18.07
CA PHE A 169 -16.55 -7.26 -18.92
C PHE A 169 -15.51 -6.14 -19.09
N TRP A 170 -15.96 -4.89 -19.20
CA TRP A 170 -15.10 -3.73 -19.26
C TRP A 170 -14.34 -3.54 -17.93
N LEU A 171 -15.04 -3.54 -16.80
CA LEU A 171 -14.47 -3.42 -15.45
C LEU A 171 -13.50 -4.56 -15.12
N SER A 172 -13.81 -5.79 -15.56
CA SER A 172 -12.94 -6.96 -15.35
C SER A 172 -11.69 -6.99 -16.23
N ARG A 173 -11.57 -6.07 -17.21
CA ARG A 173 -10.42 -5.92 -18.11
C ARG A 173 -9.59 -4.65 -17.88
N HIS A 174 -10.18 -3.60 -17.31
CA HIS A 174 -9.55 -2.27 -17.16
C HIS A 174 -9.31 -1.90 -15.68
N GLY A 175 -9.05 -2.87 -14.81
CA GLY A 175 -8.55 -2.56 -13.47
C GLY A 175 -7.21 -1.84 -13.59
N GLU A 176 -7.08 -0.65 -12.98
CA GLU A 176 -5.81 0.08 -12.94
C GLU A 176 -4.76 -0.77 -12.20
N PRO A 177 -3.57 -1.00 -12.77
CA PRO A 177 -2.48 -1.66 -12.06
C PRO A 177 -2.15 -0.90 -10.77
N SER A 178 -1.82 -1.63 -9.70
CA SER A 178 -1.43 -0.98 -8.46
C SER A 178 -0.15 -0.16 -8.67
N PRO A 179 0.08 0.91 -7.90
CA PRO A 179 1.31 1.72 -7.99
C PRO A 179 2.63 0.92 -7.88
N LEU A 180 2.58 -0.34 -7.41
CA LEU A 180 3.71 -1.27 -7.37
C LEU A 180 4.26 -1.61 -8.76
N GLU A 181 3.41 -1.61 -9.78
CA GLU A 181 3.81 -1.90 -11.17
C GLU A 181 4.52 -0.72 -11.84
N GLN A 182 4.51 0.47 -11.22
CA GLN A 182 5.14 1.70 -11.73
C GLN A 182 6.43 2.09 -11.00
N ALA A 183 6.78 1.40 -9.90
CA ALA A 183 8.09 1.57 -9.27
C ALA A 183 9.16 1.03 -10.22
N SER A 184 10.21 1.82 -10.50
CA SER A 184 11.32 1.32 -11.34
C SER A 184 11.86 0.01 -10.75
N HIS A 185 11.96 -1.06 -11.55
CA HIS A 185 12.37 -2.40 -11.11
C HIS A 185 13.60 -2.40 -10.19
N GLN A 186 14.52 -1.45 -10.37
CA GLN A 186 15.74 -1.31 -9.59
C GLN A 186 15.51 -0.76 -8.16
N LEU A 187 14.55 0.17 -7.98
CA LEU A 187 14.13 0.66 -6.66
C LEU A 187 13.27 -0.38 -5.92
N LEU A 188 12.48 -1.15 -6.67
CA LEU A 188 11.68 -2.24 -6.13
C LEU A 188 12.60 -3.38 -5.63
N ASP A 189 13.57 -3.81 -6.44
CA ASP A 189 14.54 -4.85 -6.09
C ASP A 189 15.37 -4.47 -4.85
N GLN A 190 15.82 -3.21 -4.75
CA GLN A 190 16.57 -2.72 -3.57
C GLN A 190 15.78 -2.73 -2.26
N ARG A 191 14.45 -2.60 -2.33
CA ARG A 191 13.58 -2.64 -1.15
C ARG A 191 13.08 -4.04 -0.84
N LEU A 192 12.94 -4.90 -1.86
CA LEU A 192 12.57 -6.30 -1.72
C LEU A 192 13.71 -7.13 -1.14
N VAL A 193 14.95 -6.89 -1.59
CA VAL A 193 16.14 -7.59 -1.12
C VAL A 193 17.20 -6.59 -0.69
N ARG A 194 17.47 -6.55 0.62
CA ARG A 194 18.60 -5.81 1.19
C ARG A 194 19.85 -6.70 1.30
N PRO A 195 21.06 -6.12 1.38
CA PRO A 195 22.29 -6.88 1.61
C PRO A 195 22.28 -7.75 2.90
N ASP A 196 21.51 -7.35 3.92
CA ASP A 196 21.33 -8.06 5.20
C ASP A 196 20.06 -8.93 5.25
N SER A 197 19.40 -9.14 4.10
CA SER A 197 18.23 -10.01 4.01
C SER A 197 18.60 -11.49 4.12
N HIS A 198 17.82 -12.24 4.89
CA HIS A 198 18.01 -13.68 5.02
C HIS A 198 17.43 -14.39 3.81
N MET A 199 18.27 -15.21 3.18
CA MET A 199 17.93 -15.90 1.93
C MET A 199 18.25 -17.39 1.99
N THR A 200 17.56 -18.17 1.17
CA THR A 200 17.77 -19.60 0.93
C THR A 200 17.57 -19.91 -0.56
N GLY A 201 18.06 -21.06 -1.01
CA GLY A 201 18.24 -21.35 -2.44
C GLY A 201 19.49 -20.66 -3.00
N ASN A 202 19.48 -20.33 -4.29
CA ASN A 202 20.63 -19.74 -4.96
C ASN A 202 20.55 -18.21 -4.95
N PRO A 203 21.52 -17.48 -4.34
CA PRO A 203 21.55 -16.02 -4.31
C PRO A 203 21.58 -15.36 -5.70
N GLU A 204 22.09 -16.09 -6.70
CA GLU A 204 22.21 -15.65 -8.10
C GLU A 204 21.07 -16.20 -8.98
N ALA A 205 20.03 -16.76 -8.38
CA ALA A 205 18.87 -17.24 -9.12
C ALA A 205 18.22 -16.10 -9.90
N GLY A 206 17.76 -16.41 -11.11
CA GLY A 206 17.10 -15.44 -11.97
C GLY A 206 15.74 -14.98 -11.47
N VAL A 207 15.13 -15.67 -10.50
CA VAL A 207 13.81 -15.35 -9.93
C VAL A 207 13.94 -15.23 -8.41
N THR A 208 13.48 -14.11 -7.86
CA THR A 208 13.42 -13.88 -6.41
C THR A 208 12.00 -14.03 -5.91
N VAL A 209 11.83 -14.75 -4.81
CA VAL A 209 10.58 -14.80 -4.05
C VAL A 209 10.83 -14.15 -2.70
N VAL A 210 10.12 -13.07 -2.37
CA VAL A 210 10.22 -12.39 -1.08
C VAL A 210 8.93 -12.57 -0.30
N GLU A 211 9.01 -13.03 0.93
CA GLU A 211 7.89 -13.09 1.88
C GLU A 211 8.04 -11.97 2.91
N PHE A 212 7.03 -11.11 3.03
CA PHE A 212 6.83 -10.26 4.20
C PHE A 212 5.92 -10.99 5.18
N GLY A 213 6.50 -11.45 6.29
CA GLY A 213 5.85 -12.33 7.25
C GLY A 213 5.76 -11.75 8.65
N ASP A 214 4.76 -12.24 9.39
CA ASP A 214 4.57 -11.99 10.81
C ASP A 214 4.43 -13.35 11.51
N PHE A 215 5.23 -13.60 12.56
CA PHE A 215 5.26 -14.87 13.26
C PHE A 215 4.01 -15.15 14.10
N GLU A 216 3.26 -14.15 14.53
CA GLU A 216 2.02 -14.31 15.30
C GLU A 216 0.77 -14.33 14.39
N CYS A 217 0.93 -13.99 13.11
CA CYS A 217 -0.17 -13.96 12.15
C CYS A 217 -0.67 -15.38 11.78
N PRO A 218 -1.95 -15.73 12.05
CA PRO A 218 -2.49 -17.06 11.75
C PRO A 218 -2.47 -17.42 10.26
N ALA A 219 -2.64 -16.43 9.38
CA ALA A 219 -2.57 -16.61 7.94
C ALA A 219 -1.16 -16.99 7.49
N CYS A 220 -0.13 -16.38 8.08
CA CYS A 220 1.27 -16.75 7.81
C CYS A 220 1.53 -18.20 8.25
N GLY A 221 1.11 -18.56 9.46
CA GLY A 221 1.26 -19.93 9.99
C GLY A 221 0.57 -20.98 9.11
N THR A 222 -0.63 -20.66 8.59
CA THR A 222 -1.37 -21.53 7.67
C THR A 222 -0.65 -21.72 6.33
N GLU A 223 0.08 -20.71 5.86
CA GLU A 223 0.79 -20.72 4.57
C GLU A 223 2.15 -21.44 4.64
N GLN A 224 2.72 -21.61 5.83
CA GLN A 224 4.06 -22.21 5.99
C GLN A 224 4.26 -23.59 5.35
N PRO A 225 3.29 -24.53 5.38
CA PRO A 225 3.43 -25.78 4.63
C PRO A 225 3.65 -25.55 3.12
N THR A 226 2.90 -24.62 2.51
CA THR A 226 3.08 -24.24 1.11
C THR A 226 4.45 -23.63 0.87
N VAL A 227 4.89 -22.71 1.74
CA VAL A 227 6.22 -22.07 1.64
C VAL A 227 7.35 -23.10 1.73
N ARG A 228 7.25 -24.07 2.63
CA ARG A 228 8.21 -25.18 2.73
C ARG A 228 8.22 -26.03 1.47
N GLU A 229 7.05 -26.40 0.95
CA GLU A 229 6.94 -27.15 -0.30
C GLU A 229 7.50 -26.35 -1.48
N LEU A 230 7.28 -25.04 -1.52
CA LEU A 230 7.82 -24.14 -2.53
C LEU A 230 9.36 -24.13 -2.52
N ARG A 231 9.95 -23.92 -1.34
CA ARG A 231 11.41 -23.93 -1.13
C ARG A 231 12.02 -25.27 -1.54
N GLN A 232 11.37 -26.39 -1.21
CA GLN A 232 11.80 -27.73 -1.61
C GLN A 232 11.67 -27.98 -3.11
N LYS A 233 10.56 -27.60 -3.72
CA LYS A 233 10.26 -27.82 -5.15
C LYS A 233 11.18 -27.05 -6.08
N TYR A 234 11.52 -25.81 -5.72
CA TYR A 234 12.34 -24.96 -6.57
C TYR A 234 13.83 -25.01 -6.21
N GLY A 235 14.18 -25.17 -4.92
CA GLY A 235 15.56 -25.20 -4.45
C GLY A 235 16.38 -24.06 -5.05
N ASP A 236 17.53 -24.41 -5.64
CA ASP A 236 18.47 -23.46 -6.25
C ASP A 236 17.97 -22.77 -7.53
N ARG A 237 16.77 -23.08 -8.01
CA ARG A 237 16.17 -22.38 -9.15
C ARG A 237 15.62 -21.00 -8.77
N ILE A 238 15.37 -20.76 -7.48
CA ILE A 238 14.90 -19.46 -6.97
C ILE A 238 15.80 -18.97 -5.84
N ARG A 239 15.74 -17.66 -5.61
CA ARG A 239 16.23 -17.00 -4.39
C ARG A 239 15.02 -16.72 -3.51
N PHE A 240 14.88 -17.41 -2.40
CA PHE A 240 13.79 -17.17 -1.46
C PHE A 240 14.27 -16.29 -0.30
N VAL A 241 13.55 -15.22 0.01
CA VAL A 241 13.92 -14.21 0.99
C VAL A 241 12.78 -14.02 1.98
N PHE A 242 13.09 -13.93 3.27
CA PHE A 242 12.13 -13.57 4.30
C PHE A 242 12.42 -12.17 4.83
N ARG A 243 11.38 -11.34 4.96
CA ARG A 243 11.43 -9.96 5.47
C ARG A 243 10.42 -9.81 6.61
N GLN A 244 10.84 -9.14 7.68
CA GLN A 244 10.02 -8.99 8.87
C GLN A 244 8.91 -7.94 8.66
N PHE A 245 7.66 -8.31 8.90
CA PHE A 245 6.55 -7.36 8.92
C PHE A 245 5.57 -7.60 10.07
N PRO A 246 6.02 -7.50 11.34
CA PRO A 246 5.15 -7.69 12.50
C PRO A 246 4.05 -6.61 12.56
N LEU A 247 2.80 -7.05 12.63
CA LEU A 247 1.60 -6.20 12.72
C LEU A 247 1.32 -5.82 14.19
N ILE A 248 2.26 -5.08 14.78
CA ILE A 248 2.33 -4.75 16.22
C ILE A 248 1.05 -4.18 16.85
N SER A 249 0.16 -3.59 16.05
CA SER A 249 -1.12 -3.06 16.52
C SER A 249 -2.14 -4.13 16.89
N ILE A 250 -2.02 -5.33 16.33
CA ILE A 250 -2.96 -6.44 16.52
C ILE A 250 -2.28 -7.73 16.98
N HIS A 251 -0.96 -7.83 16.84
CA HIS A 251 -0.14 -8.97 17.24
C HIS A 251 0.94 -8.50 18.24
N PRO A 252 0.68 -8.58 19.55
CA PRO A 252 1.54 -7.98 20.58
C PRO A 252 2.90 -8.68 20.76
N GLN A 253 3.04 -9.95 20.38
CA GLN A 253 4.29 -10.71 20.44
C GLN A 253 5.05 -10.75 19.11
N ALA A 254 4.42 -10.33 18.00
CA ALA A 254 5.00 -10.40 16.66
C ALA A 254 6.37 -9.73 16.55
N GLU A 255 6.54 -8.53 17.12
CA GLU A 255 7.83 -7.82 17.10
C GLU A 255 8.89 -8.60 17.86
N LYS A 256 8.53 -9.17 19.02
CA LYS A 256 9.49 -9.91 19.83
C LYS A 256 9.89 -11.24 19.19
N ALA A 257 8.95 -11.91 18.54
CA ALA A 257 9.22 -13.09 17.72
C ALA A 257 10.09 -12.76 16.51
N ALA A 258 9.87 -11.61 15.86
CA ALA A 258 10.73 -11.11 14.79
C ALA A 258 12.17 -10.91 15.29
N GLU A 259 12.34 -10.19 16.40
CA GLU A 259 13.67 -10.03 17.04
C GLU A 259 14.30 -11.37 17.42
N ALA A 260 13.53 -12.33 17.92
CA ALA A 260 14.03 -13.66 18.26
C ALA A 260 14.59 -14.41 17.04
N SER A 261 13.92 -14.33 15.89
CA SER A 261 14.45 -14.93 14.65
C SER A 261 15.78 -14.30 14.23
N GLU A 262 15.94 -12.99 14.43
CA GLU A 262 17.19 -12.27 14.14
C GLU A 262 18.31 -12.59 15.14
N CYS A 263 17.98 -12.74 16.43
CA CYS A 263 18.92 -13.21 17.44
C CYS A 263 19.40 -14.65 17.17
N ALA A 264 18.56 -15.49 16.56
CA ALA A 264 18.97 -16.79 16.07
C ALA A 264 19.86 -16.69 14.81
N ALA A 265 19.62 -15.68 13.96
CA ALA A 265 20.46 -15.41 12.79
C ALA A 265 21.90 -15.04 13.15
N GLU A 266 22.13 -14.29 14.24
CA GLU A 266 23.48 -14.01 14.77
C GLU A 266 24.28 -15.27 15.16
N GLN A 267 23.58 -16.40 15.24
CA GLN A 267 24.13 -17.71 15.55
C GLN A 267 23.97 -18.70 14.38
N GLY A 268 23.60 -18.21 13.19
CA GLY A 268 23.53 -18.98 11.96
C GLY A 268 22.29 -19.88 11.83
N LYS A 269 21.25 -19.70 12.66
CA LYS A 269 20.03 -20.53 12.67
C LYS A 269 18.75 -19.76 12.37
N PHE A 270 18.81 -18.82 11.44
CA PHE A 270 17.66 -17.99 11.09
C PHE A 270 16.49 -18.84 10.57
N TRP A 271 16.73 -19.71 9.59
CA TRP A 271 15.66 -20.47 8.93
C TRP A 271 15.05 -21.52 9.85
N GLU A 272 15.87 -22.16 10.68
CA GLU A 272 15.41 -23.08 11.71
C GLU A 272 14.56 -22.36 12.77
N ALA A 273 14.92 -21.11 13.11
CA ALA A 273 14.08 -20.27 13.97
C ALA A 273 12.77 -19.88 13.30
N VAL A 274 12.77 -19.51 12.01
CA VAL A 274 11.54 -19.25 11.24
C VAL A 274 10.60 -20.47 11.30
N ASP A 275 11.12 -21.65 10.99
CA ASP A 275 10.33 -22.89 11.00
C ASP A 275 9.81 -23.23 12.41
N LYS A 276 10.62 -23.04 13.46
CA LYS A 276 10.24 -23.27 14.86
C LYS A 276 9.18 -22.29 15.35
N LEU A 277 9.35 -20.99 15.09
CA LEU A 277 8.41 -19.94 15.52
C LEU A 277 7.02 -20.13 14.92
N TYR A 278 6.94 -20.54 13.64
CA TYR A 278 5.66 -20.86 13.04
C TYR A 278 5.07 -22.19 13.52
N ALA A 279 5.90 -23.18 13.88
CA ALA A 279 5.43 -24.42 14.47
C ALA A 279 4.85 -24.21 15.89
N GLU A 280 5.41 -23.27 16.64
CA GLU A 280 5.02 -22.93 18.03
C GLU A 280 4.21 -21.63 18.14
N GLN A 281 3.60 -21.18 17.03
CA GLN A 281 2.91 -19.89 16.88
C GLN A 281 1.86 -19.59 17.98
N ASN A 282 1.35 -20.62 18.66
CA ASN A 282 0.38 -20.48 19.75
C ASN A 282 0.95 -19.81 21.02
N ASP A 283 2.27 -19.81 21.23
CA ASP A 283 2.93 -19.20 22.39
C ASP A 283 4.26 -18.56 21.97
N LEU A 284 4.22 -17.26 21.65
CA LEU A 284 5.38 -16.45 21.29
C LEU A 284 5.85 -15.56 22.45
N SER A 285 5.53 -15.91 23.69
CA SER A 285 6.00 -15.18 24.87
C SER A 285 7.52 -15.28 25.02
N GLU A 286 8.17 -14.30 25.65
CA GLU A 286 9.63 -14.34 25.87
C GLU A 286 10.14 -15.65 26.52
N PRO A 287 9.46 -16.25 27.52
CA PRO A 287 9.82 -17.57 28.02
C PRO A 287 9.75 -18.68 26.97
N ALA A 288 8.75 -18.64 26.08
CA ALA A 288 8.62 -19.59 24.99
C ALA A 288 9.75 -19.45 23.96
N LEU A 289 10.06 -18.21 23.57
CA LEU A 289 11.17 -17.91 22.66
C LEU A 289 12.51 -18.42 23.21
N LEU A 290 12.72 -18.37 24.53
CA LEU A 290 13.91 -18.93 25.18
C LEU A 290 13.91 -20.47 25.18
N ARG A 291 12.76 -21.13 25.34
CA ARG A 291 12.65 -22.59 25.18
C ARG A 291 12.95 -22.99 23.74
N ASP A 292 12.39 -22.30 22.77
CA ASP A 292 12.59 -22.57 21.34
C ASP A 292 14.06 -22.40 20.95
N ALA A 293 14.72 -21.36 21.46
CA ALA A 293 16.15 -21.18 21.30
C ALA A 293 16.98 -22.34 21.89
N ALA A 294 16.54 -22.91 23.02
CA ALA A 294 17.19 -24.07 23.64
C ALA A 294 17.02 -25.32 22.78
N ASP A 295 15.81 -25.57 22.28
CA ASP A 295 15.48 -26.69 21.39
C ASP A 295 16.31 -26.63 20.09
N LEU A 296 16.50 -25.42 19.57
CA LEU A 296 17.34 -25.17 18.40
C LEU A 296 18.83 -25.29 18.70
N GLY A 297 19.24 -25.46 19.97
CA GLY A 297 20.64 -25.55 20.37
C GLY A 297 21.41 -24.24 20.15
N LEU A 298 20.81 -23.11 20.50
CA LEU A 298 21.43 -21.79 20.54
C LEU A 298 22.13 -21.55 21.88
N ASP A 299 23.12 -20.66 21.91
CA ASP A 299 23.67 -20.14 23.17
C ASP A 299 22.63 -19.22 23.81
N LEU A 300 22.04 -19.70 24.91
CA LEU A 300 20.97 -18.99 25.62
C LEU A 300 21.41 -17.68 26.26
N ASN A 301 22.68 -17.55 26.65
CA ASN A 301 23.18 -16.30 27.22
C ASN A 301 23.28 -15.24 26.12
N ARG A 302 23.82 -15.60 24.95
CA ARG A 302 23.88 -14.71 23.79
C ARG A 302 22.48 -14.37 23.28
N PHE A 303 21.61 -15.36 23.12
CA PHE A 303 20.25 -15.17 22.65
C PHE A 303 19.43 -14.30 23.61
N SER A 304 19.43 -14.61 24.91
CA SER A 304 18.70 -13.81 25.90
C SER A 304 19.22 -12.37 25.98
N GLY A 305 20.54 -12.18 25.89
CA GLY A 305 21.15 -10.85 25.83
C GLY A 305 20.70 -10.06 24.60
N CYS A 306 20.73 -10.66 23.41
CA CYS A 306 20.24 -10.06 22.18
C CYS A 306 18.75 -9.68 22.29
N LEU A 307 17.92 -10.63 22.72
CA LEU A 307 16.48 -10.45 22.80
C LEU A 307 16.11 -9.36 23.82
N LYS A 308 16.69 -9.36 25.03
CA LYS A 308 16.34 -8.36 26.07
C LYS A 308 16.85 -6.96 25.76
N SER A 309 17.97 -6.83 25.07
CA SER A 309 18.54 -5.52 24.73
C SER A 309 17.78 -4.80 23.63
N GLY A 310 16.93 -5.51 22.88
CA GLY A 310 16.24 -4.94 21.73
C GLY A 310 17.16 -4.75 20.52
N ALA A 311 18.31 -5.45 20.48
CA ALA A 311 19.37 -5.19 19.50
C ALA A 311 18.89 -5.34 18.05
N MET A 312 17.85 -6.15 17.83
CA MET A 312 17.33 -6.46 16.49
C MET A 312 16.14 -5.60 16.09
N ALA A 313 15.55 -4.83 17.01
CA ALA A 313 14.40 -3.96 16.74
C ALA A 313 14.64 -3.02 15.55
N ALA A 314 15.84 -2.42 15.47
CA ALA A 314 16.24 -1.56 14.36
C ALA A 314 16.16 -2.25 12.99
N ARG A 315 16.59 -3.52 12.93
CA ARG A 315 16.57 -4.32 11.70
C ARG A 315 15.13 -4.67 11.32
N VAL A 316 14.34 -5.13 12.30
CA VAL A 316 12.92 -5.45 12.13
C VAL A 316 12.16 -4.22 11.62
N HIS A 317 12.40 -3.04 12.21
CA HIS A 317 11.75 -1.80 11.79
C HIS A 317 12.15 -1.36 10.39
N ARG A 318 13.40 -1.59 9.96
CA ARG A 318 13.80 -1.35 8.55
C ARG A 318 13.03 -2.21 7.57
N ASP A 319 12.83 -3.49 7.88
CA ASP A 319 12.00 -4.36 7.04
C ASP A 319 10.55 -3.86 7.00
N MET A 320 10.02 -3.38 8.13
CA MET A 320 8.68 -2.78 8.18
C MET A 320 8.57 -1.47 7.40
N GLU A 321 9.61 -0.63 7.41
CA GLU A 321 9.66 0.60 6.62
C GLU A 321 9.68 0.30 5.12
N ASP A 322 10.48 -0.68 4.69
CA ASP A 322 10.47 -1.13 3.30
C ASP A 322 9.12 -1.70 2.91
N ALA A 323 8.53 -2.56 3.76
CA ALA A 323 7.20 -3.12 3.55
C ALA A 323 6.16 -2.00 3.34
N ARG A 324 6.12 -1.00 4.24
CA ARG A 324 5.22 0.16 4.11
C ARG A 324 5.50 0.97 2.85
N ALA A 325 6.76 1.17 2.49
CA ALA A 325 7.15 1.90 1.29
C ALA A 325 6.81 1.12 0.00
N LEU A 326 6.73 -0.20 0.12
CA LEU A 326 6.21 -1.15 -0.87
C LEU A 326 4.69 -1.38 -0.71
N HIS A 327 4.00 -0.55 0.07
CA HIS A 327 2.56 -0.61 0.31
C HIS A 327 2.06 -1.99 0.79
N VAL A 328 2.93 -2.77 1.44
CA VAL A 328 2.56 -3.97 2.16
C VAL A 328 1.80 -3.53 3.40
N ASP A 329 0.52 -3.89 3.46
CA ASP A 329 -0.42 -3.52 4.52
C ASP A 329 -0.91 -4.74 5.33
N ARG A 330 -0.50 -5.96 4.92
CA ARG A 330 -0.93 -7.23 5.52
C ARG A 330 0.14 -8.31 5.38
N THR A 331 -0.01 -9.37 6.18
CA THR A 331 0.81 -10.58 6.11
C THR A 331 -0.04 -11.86 5.93
N PRO A 332 0.49 -12.88 5.23
CA PRO A 332 1.71 -12.83 4.45
C PRO A 332 1.48 -12.00 3.17
N THR A 333 2.52 -11.32 2.69
CA THR A 333 2.54 -10.74 1.35
C THR A 333 3.79 -11.23 0.63
N PHE A 334 3.61 -11.81 -0.54
CA PHE A 334 4.70 -12.34 -1.34
C PHE A 334 5.00 -11.43 -2.53
N PHE A 335 6.25 -11.40 -2.96
CA PHE A 335 6.66 -10.86 -4.24
C PHE A 335 7.39 -11.94 -5.01
N VAL A 336 6.97 -12.23 -6.24
CA VAL A 336 7.78 -12.99 -7.20
C VAL A 336 8.34 -11.98 -8.19
N ASP A 337 9.62 -11.65 -8.01
CA ASP A 337 10.25 -10.47 -8.57
C ASP A 337 9.43 -9.20 -8.29
N ASP A 338 8.78 -8.62 -9.31
CA ASP A 338 7.96 -7.42 -9.20
C ASP A 338 6.46 -7.70 -8.95
N ARG A 339 6.04 -8.97 -8.98
CA ARG A 339 4.63 -9.36 -8.84
C ARG A 339 4.25 -9.58 -7.38
N ALA A 340 3.53 -8.63 -6.80
CA ALA A 340 2.96 -8.75 -5.47
C ALA A 340 1.76 -9.71 -5.44
N MET A 341 1.71 -10.58 -4.44
CA MET A 341 0.61 -11.51 -4.14
C MET A 341 0.31 -11.41 -2.65
N ALA A 342 -0.81 -10.76 -2.31
CA ALA A 342 -1.17 -10.47 -0.93
C ALA A 342 -2.08 -11.56 -0.35
N GLY A 343 -1.80 -11.96 0.90
CA GLY A 343 -2.53 -13.00 1.63
C GLY A 343 -1.99 -14.41 1.36
N PRO A 344 -2.67 -15.44 1.90
CA PRO A 344 -2.40 -16.83 1.59
C PRO A 344 -2.50 -17.13 0.09
N VAL A 345 -1.52 -17.84 -0.47
CA VAL A 345 -1.41 -18.13 -1.91
C VAL A 345 -1.26 -19.63 -2.13
N PRO A 346 -2.20 -20.29 -2.81
CA PRO A 346 -2.09 -21.70 -3.15
C PRO A 346 -0.81 -22.06 -3.92
N LEU A 347 -0.27 -23.26 -3.68
CA LEU A 347 0.98 -23.72 -4.29
C LEU A 347 0.96 -23.71 -5.83
N ASP A 348 -0.18 -24.03 -6.44
CA ASP A 348 -0.37 -24.03 -7.88
C ASP A 348 -0.23 -22.62 -8.47
N GLN A 349 -0.75 -21.61 -7.76
CA GLN A 349 -0.60 -20.21 -8.14
C GLN A 349 0.86 -19.76 -8.03
N PHE A 350 1.54 -20.05 -6.92
CA PHE A 350 2.99 -19.81 -6.82
C PHE A 350 3.75 -20.46 -7.97
N THR A 351 3.41 -21.73 -8.25
CA THR A 351 4.08 -22.50 -9.30
C THR A 351 3.89 -21.87 -10.66
N GLN A 352 2.67 -21.45 -10.99
CA GLN A 352 2.36 -20.83 -12.26
C GLN A 352 3.17 -19.54 -12.47
N VAL A 353 3.26 -18.68 -11.45
CA VAL A 353 3.99 -17.41 -11.54
C VAL A 353 5.49 -17.64 -11.63
N ILE A 354 6.06 -18.50 -10.78
CA ILE A 354 7.50 -18.79 -10.79
C ILE A 354 7.92 -19.46 -12.09
N ASP A 355 7.16 -20.46 -12.57
CA ASP A 355 7.48 -21.13 -13.85
C ASP A 355 7.34 -20.17 -15.04
N LEU A 356 6.46 -19.18 -14.96
CA LEU A 356 6.37 -18.12 -15.97
C LEU A 356 7.63 -17.26 -15.96
N GLU A 357 8.07 -16.79 -14.80
CA GLU A 357 9.26 -15.94 -14.68
C GLU A 357 10.57 -16.69 -14.99
N LEU A 358 10.67 -17.96 -14.62
CA LEU A 358 11.79 -18.81 -15.01
C LEU A 358 11.87 -18.99 -16.53
N ARG A 359 10.72 -19.10 -17.22
CA ARG A 359 10.65 -19.22 -18.68
C ARG A 359 10.95 -17.89 -19.38
N SER A 360 10.42 -16.78 -18.89
CA SER A 360 10.62 -15.44 -19.46
C SER A 360 12.10 -15.02 -19.41
N ARG A 361 12.82 -15.43 -18.36
CA ARG A 361 14.23 -15.09 -18.16
C ARG A 361 15.21 -16.06 -18.82
N GLY A 362 14.79 -17.22 -19.29
CA GLY A 362 15.65 -18.19 -20.01
C GLY A 362 16.40 -17.59 -21.23
N PRO A 363 15.74 -16.85 -22.14
CA PRO A 363 16.39 -16.17 -23.26
C PRO A 363 17.24 -14.94 -22.85
N LEU A 364 16.78 -14.20 -21.84
CA LEU A 364 17.45 -12.98 -21.36
C LEU A 364 18.72 -13.28 -20.55
N ALA A 365 18.72 -14.35 -19.76
CA ALA A 365 19.88 -14.83 -19.01
C ALA A 365 20.99 -15.34 -19.92
N GLN A 366 20.67 -15.98 -21.05
CA GLN A 366 21.66 -16.35 -22.07
C GLN A 366 22.26 -15.13 -22.77
N THR A 367 21.45 -14.11 -23.02
CA THR A 367 21.90 -12.85 -23.66
C THR A 367 22.82 -12.09 -22.70
N ARG A 368 22.42 -11.94 -21.43
CA ARG A 368 23.24 -11.28 -20.40
C ARG A 368 24.56 -12.02 -20.17
N ARG A 369 24.54 -13.35 -20.08
CA ARG A 369 25.76 -14.17 -19.93
C ARG A 369 26.69 -14.09 -21.15
N ARG A 370 26.15 -13.98 -22.36
CA ARG A 370 26.93 -13.73 -23.59
C ARG A 370 27.52 -12.33 -23.63
N GLU A 371 26.81 -11.34 -23.10
CA GLU A 371 27.25 -9.95 -23.04
C GLU A 371 28.31 -9.73 -21.97
N THR A 372 28.17 -10.31 -20.78
CA THR A 372 29.21 -10.35 -19.75
C THR A 372 30.46 -11.09 -20.25
N ALA A 373 30.29 -12.25 -20.88
CA ALA A 373 31.43 -12.95 -21.50
C ALA A 373 32.09 -12.16 -22.63
N ARG A 374 31.35 -11.29 -23.32
CA ARG A 374 31.89 -10.36 -24.34
C ARG A 374 32.68 -9.22 -23.71
N LEU A 375 32.20 -8.67 -22.60
CA LEU A 375 32.86 -7.60 -21.86
C LEU A 375 34.13 -8.11 -21.19
N ASP A 376 34.11 -9.33 -20.64
CA ASP A 376 35.29 -9.98 -20.07
C ASP A 376 36.34 -10.31 -21.15
N ALA A 377 35.90 -10.71 -22.34
CA ALA A 377 36.79 -10.92 -23.49
C ALA A 377 37.38 -9.62 -24.05
N GLN A 378 36.69 -8.48 -23.89
CA GLN A 378 37.17 -7.15 -24.31
C GLN A 378 38.08 -6.49 -23.25
N GLY A 379 38.04 -6.94 -22.00
CA GLY A 379 38.91 -6.48 -20.92
C GLY A 379 40.31 -7.11 -20.89
N ALA A 380 40.60 -8.08 -21.75
CA ALA A 380 41.89 -8.78 -21.80
C ALA A 380 42.69 -8.42 -23.06
N THR A 381 43.41 -7.30 -23.05
CA THR A 381 44.54 -7.07 -23.98
C THR A 381 45.77 -6.59 -23.21
N PRO A 382 46.92 -7.28 -23.26
CA PRO A 382 48.15 -6.83 -22.62
C PRO A 382 49.09 -6.05 -23.57
N GLY A 383 49.62 -4.91 -23.09
CA GLY A 383 50.73 -4.11 -23.64
C GLY A 383 50.29 -3.02 -24.64
N GLN A 384 50.80 -1.77 -24.68
CA GLN A 384 51.94 -1.05 -24.09
C GLN A 384 51.71 0.49 -24.27
N PRO A 385 52.54 1.40 -23.71
CA PRO A 385 52.22 2.81 -23.41
C PRO A 385 52.75 3.85 -24.42
N GLN A 386 52.10 5.03 -24.48
CA GLN A 386 52.57 6.38 -24.90
C GLN A 386 51.34 7.27 -25.24
N ALA A 387 51.28 8.60 -25.22
CA ALA A 387 51.98 9.70 -24.55
C ALA A 387 51.18 10.98 -24.91
N SER A 388 51.07 11.93 -23.96
CA SER A 388 50.94 13.40 -24.08
C SER A 388 50.25 14.11 -25.27
N GLY A 389 49.40 15.09 -24.92
CA GLY A 389 49.10 16.31 -25.72
C GLY A 389 47.68 16.83 -25.45
N ALA A 390 47.48 17.79 -24.54
CA ALA A 390 47.25 19.23 -24.84
C ALA A 390 46.20 19.45 -25.96
N SER A 391 45.08 20.14 -25.80
CA SER A 391 44.88 21.49 -25.26
C SER A 391 43.37 21.78 -25.10
N GLU A 392 43.02 22.49 -24.04
CA GLU A 392 41.77 23.25 -23.80
C GLU A 392 41.58 24.45 -24.78
N PRO A 393 40.58 25.35 -24.65
CA PRO A 393 39.15 25.23 -24.32
C PRO A 393 38.25 26.22 -25.11
N GLY A 394 36.95 26.27 -24.78
CA GLY A 394 36.06 27.43 -24.99
C GLY A 394 34.97 27.18 -26.03
N THR A 395 33.72 27.58 -25.89
CA THR A 395 33.07 28.56 -25.01
C THR A 395 31.56 28.38 -25.19
N ASP A 396 30.81 28.30 -24.11
CA ASP A 396 29.39 28.72 -24.04
C ASP A 396 29.39 30.23 -23.68
N PRO A 397 28.37 31.06 -24.03
CA PRO A 397 27.13 30.97 -23.26
C PRO A 397 25.81 31.49 -23.88
N SER A 398 24.72 31.05 -23.26
CA SER A 398 23.50 31.81 -22.88
C SER A 398 22.45 32.23 -23.92
N ALA A 399 21.24 31.68 -23.68
CA ALA A 399 20.03 32.38 -23.23
C ALA A 399 18.90 32.74 -24.21
N ALA A 400 17.69 32.52 -23.69
CA ALA A 400 16.38 33.15 -23.98
C ALA A 400 15.69 32.81 -25.32
N SER A 401 14.37 32.76 -25.47
CA SER A 401 13.19 32.51 -24.62
C SER A 401 11.96 32.74 -25.53
N GLY A 402 10.87 32.00 -25.30
CA GLY A 402 9.49 32.36 -25.69
C GLY A 402 8.97 31.69 -26.98
N SER A 403 7.69 31.40 -27.15
CA SER A 403 6.48 31.46 -26.31
C SER A 403 5.32 30.85 -27.14
N THR A 404 4.12 30.76 -26.55
CA THR A 404 2.79 30.42 -27.12
C THR A 404 2.46 28.91 -27.25
N GLY A 405 1.34 28.37 -26.77
CA GLY A 405 0.16 28.90 -26.08
C GLY A 405 -1.08 28.08 -26.46
N LEU A 406 -1.85 27.58 -25.47
CA LEU A 406 -3.31 27.73 -25.37
C LEU A 406 -3.90 26.96 -24.16
N PRO A 407 -4.99 27.47 -23.51
CA PRO A 407 -5.47 27.04 -22.21
C PRO A 407 -6.89 26.41 -22.21
N GLY A 408 -7.22 25.74 -21.09
CA GLY A 408 -8.57 25.73 -20.51
C GLY A 408 -9.28 24.37 -20.42
N LEU A 409 -9.42 23.83 -19.20
CA LEU A 409 -10.70 23.71 -18.47
C LEU A 409 -10.51 23.01 -17.09
N SER A 410 -10.96 23.71 -16.04
CA SER A 410 -11.46 23.27 -14.70
C SER A 410 -10.75 22.11 -13.98
N ALA A 411 -9.97 22.32 -12.91
CA ALA A 411 -10.41 22.68 -11.55
C ALA A 411 -11.51 21.76 -10.99
N ASP A 412 -11.10 20.67 -10.32
CA ASP A 412 -11.57 20.35 -8.95
C ASP A 412 -10.76 19.20 -8.32
N SER A 413 -10.29 19.46 -7.10
CA SER A 413 -9.95 18.54 -6.00
C SER A 413 -9.36 17.16 -6.31
N SER A 414 -8.08 16.94 -5.95
CA SER A 414 -7.75 16.29 -4.67
C SER A 414 -6.27 15.94 -4.56
N PHE A 415 -5.75 16.23 -3.37
CA PHE A 415 -4.39 15.99 -2.90
C PHE A 415 -4.10 14.51 -2.70
N SER A 416 -2.98 14.03 -3.25
CA SER A 416 -2.16 12.95 -2.68
C SER A 416 -0.85 12.86 -3.48
N GLN A 417 0.17 13.62 -3.03
CA GLN A 417 1.36 13.07 -2.36
C GLN A 417 2.16 12.08 -3.22
N PHE A 418 2.97 12.65 -4.12
CA PHE A 418 4.23 12.04 -4.53
C PHE A 418 5.16 11.95 -3.31
N GLN A 419 5.46 10.75 -2.84
CA GLN A 419 6.56 10.48 -1.90
C GLN A 419 7.87 10.29 -2.68
N ILE A 420 8.93 11.00 -2.27
CA ILE A 420 10.30 10.90 -2.80
C ILE A 420 11.01 9.68 -2.17
N PRO A 421 11.86 8.92 -2.90
CA PRO A 421 12.74 7.90 -2.34
C PRO A 421 14.02 8.49 -1.73
N GLY A 422 14.38 8.10 -0.49
CA GLY A 422 15.77 8.22 0.01
C GLY A 422 16.02 8.88 1.37
N SER A 423 15.05 9.03 2.26
CA SER A 423 15.27 9.62 3.61
C SER A 423 15.13 8.62 4.77
N GLY A 424 15.58 7.38 4.61
CA GLY A 424 15.76 6.47 5.73
C GLY A 424 17.01 6.87 6.52
N CYS A 425 16.83 7.65 7.58
CA CYS A 425 17.91 8.00 8.51
C CYS A 425 18.34 6.72 9.27
N SER A 426 19.60 6.33 9.18
CA SER A 426 20.11 5.20 9.98
C SER A 426 20.13 5.53 11.47
N GLU A 427 20.18 4.53 12.35
CA GLU A 427 20.28 4.78 13.80
C GLU A 427 21.56 5.53 14.19
N GLU A 428 22.67 5.28 13.48
CA GLU A 428 23.91 6.04 13.66
C GLU A 428 23.69 7.50 13.29
N GLU A 429 22.98 7.72 12.19
CA GLU A 429 22.60 9.03 11.70
C GLU A 429 21.65 9.80 12.64
N ALA A 430 20.77 9.09 13.35
CA ALA A 430 19.87 9.65 14.36
C ALA A 430 20.63 10.07 15.63
N LYS A 431 21.71 9.35 15.97
CA LYS A 431 22.60 9.66 17.11
C LYS A 431 23.56 10.83 16.83
N LYS A 432 23.78 11.21 15.55
CA LYS A 432 24.58 12.38 15.20
C LYS A 432 23.96 13.67 15.74
N ARG A 433 24.79 14.72 15.87
CA ARG A 433 24.35 16.04 16.33
C ARG A 433 23.22 16.56 15.46
N GLN A 434 22.09 16.88 16.07
CA GLN A 434 20.89 17.33 15.37
C GLN A 434 20.85 18.87 15.27
N PRO A 435 20.29 19.42 14.18
CA PRO A 435 19.99 20.84 14.09
C PRO A 435 18.90 21.22 15.12
N ALA A 436 18.94 22.46 15.60
CA ALA A 436 17.97 22.91 16.59
C ALA A 436 16.58 23.08 15.95
N LEU A 437 15.56 22.50 16.60
CA LEU A 437 14.17 22.72 16.22
C LEU A 437 13.74 24.12 16.67
N ILE A 438 12.96 24.81 15.84
CA ILE A 438 12.33 26.09 16.17
C ILE A 438 10.82 26.00 16.00
N SER A 439 10.11 26.68 16.88
CA SER A 439 8.65 26.82 16.85
C SER A 439 8.18 27.81 15.78
N THR A 440 6.88 27.80 15.46
CA THR A 440 6.27 28.81 14.58
C THR A 440 6.52 30.25 15.06
N GLY A 441 6.56 30.49 16.37
CA GLY A 441 6.84 31.83 16.93
C GLY A 441 8.25 32.32 16.62
N GLU A 442 9.25 31.45 16.78
CA GLU A 442 10.65 31.76 16.47
C GLU A 442 10.90 31.87 14.96
N ALA A 443 10.31 30.98 14.16
CA ALA A 443 10.37 31.04 12.71
C ALA A 443 9.81 32.38 12.18
N ARG A 444 8.70 32.86 12.77
CA ARG A 444 8.13 34.18 12.46
C ARG A 444 9.09 35.33 12.77
N GLN A 445 9.78 35.28 13.91
CA GLN A 445 10.76 36.32 14.27
C GLN A 445 11.94 36.34 13.31
N LEU A 446 12.49 35.17 12.96
CA LEU A 446 13.58 35.04 12.00
C LEU A 446 13.19 35.54 10.61
N PHE A 447 11.95 35.28 10.19
CA PHE A 447 11.40 35.77 8.92
C PHE A 447 11.26 37.28 8.88
N HIS A 448 10.77 37.91 9.95
CA HIS A 448 10.65 39.38 10.01
C HIS A 448 12.01 40.07 10.10
N ASN A 449 13.04 39.40 10.62
CA ASN A 449 14.41 39.90 10.63
C ASN A 449 15.12 39.83 9.26
N GLY A 450 14.46 39.26 8.22
CA GLY A 450 14.64 39.47 6.78
C GLY A 450 16.00 39.16 6.14
N SER A 451 17.07 39.71 6.69
CA SER A 451 18.44 39.62 6.17
C SER A 451 19.25 38.52 6.85
N SER A 452 18.91 38.15 8.09
CA SER A 452 19.71 37.20 8.87
C SER A 452 19.37 35.73 8.63
N ALA A 453 18.16 35.40 8.15
CA ALA A 453 17.71 34.02 7.99
C ALA A 453 17.25 33.69 6.56
N LEU A 454 17.76 32.58 6.01
CA LEU A 454 17.33 32.00 4.73
C LEU A 454 16.45 30.78 4.99
N PHE A 455 15.21 30.82 4.51
CA PHE A 455 14.30 29.68 4.55
C PHE A 455 14.57 28.76 3.35
N VAL A 456 14.73 27.47 3.63
CA VAL A 456 15.04 26.45 2.64
C VAL A 456 13.97 25.36 2.68
N ASP A 457 13.28 25.20 1.56
CA ASP A 457 12.24 24.21 1.36
C ASP A 457 12.85 22.91 0.83
N VAL A 458 12.78 21.84 1.61
CA VAL A 458 13.39 20.54 1.27
C VAL A 458 12.46 19.59 0.52
N ARG A 459 11.26 20.05 0.16
CA ARG A 459 10.27 19.27 -0.61
C ARG A 459 10.62 19.22 -2.10
N PRO A 460 9.99 18.32 -2.87
CA PRO A 460 10.21 18.28 -4.32
C PRO A 460 9.87 19.62 -5.00
N PRO A 461 10.52 19.95 -6.14
CA PRO A 461 10.33 21.24 -6.82
C PRO A 461 8.88 21.54 -7.22
N GLN A 462 8.06 20.51 -7.43
CA GLN A 462 6.64 20.66 -7.71
C GLN A 462 5.86 21.23 -6.51
N ASP A 463 6.15 20.76 -5.30
CA ASP A 463 5.49 21.22 -4.07
C ASP A 463 5.88 22.65 -3.74
N PHE A 464 7.16 23.00 -3.92
CA PHE A 464 7.66 24.35 -3.74
C PHE A 464 7.05 25.37 -4.71
N ARG A 465 6.86 24.98 -5.98
CA ARG A 465 6.18 25.80 -7.00
C ARG A 465 4.68 25.93 -6.77
N SER A 466 4.07 25.01 -6.03
CA SER A 466 2.65 25.12 -5.70
C SER A 466 2.41 26.14 -4.59
N ARG A 467 3.27 26.14 -3.57
CA ARG A 467 3.14 26.96 -2.36
C ARG A 467 4.41 26.88 -1.53
N ARG A 468 4.90 28.01 -1.04
CA ARG A 468 6.12 28.10 -0.22
C ARG A 468 6.08 29.29 0.74
N ILE A 469 6.96 29.29 1.73
CA ILE A 469 7.23 30.49 2.54
C ILE A 469 7.80 31.56 1.61
N ARG A 470 7.31 32.80 1.72
CA ARG A 470 7.72 33.89 0.82
C ARG A 470 9.23 34.14 0.92
N GLY A 471 9.94 34.15 -0.21
CA GLY A 471 11.39 34.35 -0.23
C GLY A 471 12.22 33.10 0.14
N ALA A 472 11.58 31.96 0.39
CA ALA A 472 12.28 30.69 0.53
C ALA A 472 12.90 30.23 -0.80
N VAL A 473 13.99 29.48 -0.70
CA VAL A 473 14.61 28.77 -1.83
C VAL A 473 14.29 27.28 -1.77
N ASN A 474 14.29 26.59 -2.90
CA ASN A 474 14.09 25.15 -2.94
C ASN A 474 15.43 24.41 -3.02
N MET A 475 15.61 23.46 -2.11
CA MET A 475 16.74 22.55 -2.10
C MET A 475 16.22 21.18 -1.64
N PRO A 476 15.71 20.34 -2.56
CA PRO A 476 15.15 19.04 -2.24
C PRO A 476 16.11 18.18 -1.40
N ALA A 477 15.57 17.42 -0.44
CA ALA A 477 16.37 16.68 0.53
C ALA A 477 17.31 15.65 -0.12
N ASP A 478 16.89 15.03 -1.21
CA ASP A 478 17.66 14.07 -2.01
C ASP A 478 18.83 14.73 -2.78
N GLU A 479 18.70 16.01 -3.11
CA GLU A 479 19.77 16.79 -3.73
C GLU A 479 20.77 17.38 -2.72
N MET A 480 20.43 17.35 -1.43
CA MET A 480 21.18 18.00 -0.37
C MET A 480 22.65 17.56 -0.28
N PRO A 481 23.00 16.26 -0.39
CA PRO A 481 24.40 15.82 -0.35
C PRO A 481 25.27 16.42 -1.46
N ARG A 482 24.66 16.83 -2.59
CA ARG A 482 25.38 17.36 -3.76
C ARG A 482 25.39 18.88 -3.82
N ARG A 483 24.41 19.54 -3.17
CA ARG A 483 24.15 20.98 -3.33
C ARG A 483 24.33 21.81 -2.05
N TRP A 484 24.71 21.20 -0.92
CA TRP A 484 24.89 21.89 0.36
C TRP A 484 25.80 23.13 0.28
N SER A 485 26.82 23.10 -0.59
CA SER A 485 27.81 24.18 -0.75
C SER A 485 27.23 25.44 -1.37
N ALA A 486 26.03 25.38 -1.97
CA ALA A 486 25.33 26.54 -2.51
C ALA A 486 24.64 27.39 -1.42
N LEU A 487 24.56 26.91 -0.17
CA LEU A 487 23.95 27.67 0.92
C LEU A 487 24.94 28.67 1.56
N PRO A 488 24.49 29.89 1.87
CA PRO A 488 25.34 30.93 2.46
C PRO A 488 25.75 30.58 3.89
N LYS A 489 27.05 30.68 4.20
CA LYS A 489 27.59 30.41 5.56
C LYS A 489 27.42 31.59 6.52
N ASP A 490 27.09 32.77 6.03
CA ASP A 490 26.92 34.01 6.78
C ASP A 490 25.48 34.25 7.27
N ARG A 491 24.53 33.37 6.91
CA ARG A 491 23.12 33.47 7.29
C ARG A 491 22.68 32.27 8.12
N THR A 492 21.67 32.48 8.98
CA THR A 492 20.94 31.38 9.63
C THR A 492 20.12 30.63 8.57
N ILE A 493 20.33 29.33 8.45
CA ILE A 493 19.59 28.47 7.53
C ILE A 493 18.43 27.82 8.28
N VAL A 494 17.22 28.01 7.79
CA VAL A 494 15.99 27.45 8.37
C VAL A 494 15.39 26.48 7.38
N PHE A 495 15.57 25.18 7.61
CA PHE A 495 14.93 24.14 6.80
C PHE A 495 13.48 23.95 7.20
N TYR A 496 12.61 23.75 6.23
CA TYR A 496 11.21 23.37 6.47
C TYR A 496 10.70 22.43 5.40
N GLU A 497 9.68 21.64 5.77
CA GLU A 497 8.98 20.71 4.90
C GLU A 497 7.46 20.92 5.03
N SER A 498 6.65 19.92 4.68
CA SER A 498 5.19 20.05 4.67
C SER A 498 4.58 20.26 6.07
N GLY A 499 5.25 19.79 7.12
CA GLY A 499 4.80 19.94 8.52
C GLY A 499 4.08 18.71 9.10
N ARG A 500 4.20 17.53 8.47
CA ARG A 500 3.68 16.25 9.02
C ARG A 500 4.73 15.43 9.77
N SER A 501 6.02 15.74 9.59
CA SER A 501 7.13 14.95 10.14
C SER A 501 8.26 15.81 10.70
N ALA A 502 8.18 17.15 10.69
CA ALA A 502 9.33 18.03 10.96
C ALA A 502 9.81 18.03 12.43
N GLY A 503 9.15 17.27 13.30
CA GLY A 503 9.57 16.91 14.64
C GLY A 503 10.09 15.47 14.80
N ASP A 504 10.37 14.72 13.73
CA ASP A 504 10.95 13.36 13.72
C ASP A 504 12.47 13.41 13.44
N VAL A 505 13.27 12.63 14.18
CA VAL A 505 14.75 12.60 14.08
C VAL A 505 15.19 12.29 12.65
N CYS A 506 14.36 11.53 11.94
CA CYS A 506 14.56 11.08 10.58
C CYS A 506 13.93 12.02 9.53
N ALA A 507 13.34 13.14 9.93
CA ALA A 507 12.67 14.05 9.01
C ALA A 507 13.63 14.64 7.97
N ALA A 508 13.12 14.90 6.76
CA ALA A 508 13.91 15.41 5.64
C ALA A 508 14.62 16.74 6.00
N GLY A 509 13.95 17.63 6.73
CA GLY A 509 14.55 18.88 7.21
C GLY A 509 15.70 18.67 8.19
N ARG A 510 15.63 17.64 9.04
CA ARG A 510 16.73 17.28 9.95
C ARG A 510 17.88 16.60 9.23
N GLY A 511 17.58 15.72 8.28
CA GLY A 511 18.58 15.15 7.38
C GLY A 511 19.39 16.22 6.66
N ALA A 512 18.70 17.21 6.08
CA ALA A 512 19.37 18.33 5.42
C ALA A 512 20.21 19.18 6.39
N GLY A 513 19.70 19.44 7.59
CA GLY A 513 20.44 20.16 8.62
C GLY A 513 21.70 19.42 9.09
N ARG A 514 21.66 18.10 9.24
CA ARG A 514 22.83 17.28 9.62
C ARG A 514 23.95 17.38 8.58
N ILE A 515 23.60 17.35 7.29
CA ILE A 515 24.58 17.51 6.20
C ILE A 515 25.33 18.85 6.36
N LEU A 516 24.65 19.94 6.73
CA LEU A 516 25.32 21.23 6.96
C LEU A 516 26.26 21.20 8.16
N LEU A 517 25.82 20.60 9.26
CA LEU A 517 26.64 20.48 10.46
C LEU A 517 27.92 19.66 10.20
N GLU A 518 27.82 18.59 9.41
CA GLU A 518 28.97 17.78 8.96
C GLU A 518 29.94 18.57 8.07
N HIS A 519 29.44 19.55 7.30
CA HIS A 519 30.24 20.38 6.39
C HIS A 519 30.62 21.74 6.98
N GLY A 520 30.63 21.84 8.31
CA GLY A 520 31.23 22.95 9.05
C GLY A 520 30.37 24.20 9.19
N PHE A 521 29.04 24.10 9.03
CA PHE A 521 28.12 25.16 9.46
C PHE A 521 28.00 25.17 10.99
N SER A 522 27.86 26.34 11.60
CA SER A 522 27.73 26.42 13.05
C SER A 522 26.35 25.88 13.51
N PRO A 523 26.28 25.14 14.63
CA PRO A 523 25.03 24.64 15.21
C PRO A 523 24.00 25.71 15.52
N GLU A 524 24.46 26.93 15.81
CA GLU A 524 23.62 28.08 16.10
C GLU A 524 22.97 28.63 14.82
N GLN A 525 23.60 28.40 13.66
CA GLN A 525 23.13 28.87 12.35
C GLN A 525 22.17 27.90 11.66
N VAL A 526 22.17 26.61 11.99
CA VAL A 526 21.32 25.60 11.33
C VAL A 526 20.09 25.28 12.18
N LYS A 527 18.92 25.64 11.68
CA LYS A 527 17.62 25.45 12.33
C LYS A 527 16.68 24.62 11.46
N VAL A 528 15.77 23.90 12.10
CA VAL A 528 14.66 23.20 11.42
C VAL A 528 13.34 23.71 11.99
N TYR A 529 12.48 24.21 11.13
CA TYR A 529 11.15 24.66 11.52
C TYR A 529 10.20 23.47 11.62
N GLN A 530 9.91 23.08 12.87
CA GLN A 530 9.26 21.80 13.18
C GLN A 530 7.78 21.70 12.79
N ASP A 531 7.09 22.83 12.64
CA ASP A 531 5.68 22.84 12.26
C ASP A 531 5.50 22.91 10.72
N GLY A 532 6.61 23.13 9.99
CA GLY A 532 6.65 23.18 8.53
C GLY A 532 5.67 24.17 7.90
N LEU A 533 5.36 23.95 6.62
CA LEU A 533 4.45 24.81 5.87
C LEU A 533 3.02 24.80 6.44
N ALA A 534 2.58 23.67 6.99
CA ALA A 534 1.28 23.55 7.65
C ALA A 534 1.14 24.47 8.86
N GLY A 535 2.16 24.53 9.72
CA GLY A 535 2.20 25.46 10.85
C GLY A 535 2.22 26.92 10.41
N TRP A 536 2.97 27.22 9.35
CA TRP A 536 3.05 28.56 8.76
C TRP A 536 1.69 29.06 8.26
N GLU A 537 0.98 28.18 7.55
CA GLU A 537 -0.36 28.46 7.02
C GLU A 537 -1.38 28.62 8.14
N LYS A 538 -1.35 27.73 9.15
CA LYS A 538 -2.22 27.82 10.33
C LYS A 538 -2.01 29.13 11.10
N ALA A 539 -0.80 29.67 11.11
CA ALA A 539 -0.47 30.94 11.74
C ALA A 539 -0.79 32.18 10.87
N GLY A 540 -1.34 31.99 9.66
CA GLY A 540 -1.73 33.08 8.76
C GLY A 540 -0.56 33.91 8.24
N LEU A 541 0.64 33.32 8.13
CA LEU A 541 1.86 34.02 7.72
C LEU A 541 2.01 34.09 6.19
N PRO A 542 2.78 35.05 5.64
CA PRO A 542 2.86 35.27 4.20
C PRO A 542 3.42 34.06 3.43
N LEU A 543 2.70 33.67 2.38
CA LEU A 543 3.08 32.60 1.45
C LEU A 543 3.28 33.15 0.03
N ALA A 544 4.08 32.46 -0.76
CA ALA A 544 4.20 32.67 -2.19
C ALA A 544 3.69 31.43 -2.94
N ARG A 545 3.13 31.66 -4.13
CA ARG A 545 2.83 30.61 -5.12
C ARG A 545 3.89 30.66 -6.21
#